data_AF-X1BJF1-F1
#
_entry.id   AF-X1BJF1-F1
#
_cell.length_a   1.000
_cell.length_b   1.000
_cell.length_c   1.000
_cell.angle_alpha   90.00
_cell.angle_beta   90.00
_cell.angle_gamma   90.00
#
_symmetry.space_group_name_H-M   'P 1'
#
loop_
_entity.id
_entity.type
_entity.pdbx_description
1 polymer ?
#
loop_
_entity_poly.entity_id
_entity_poly.type
_entity_poly.pdbx_seq_one_letter_code
_entity_poly.pdbx_strand_id
1 'polypeptide(L)'
;MPDNKVKKYFSLIEAWAWCEICTEMVNIRVDKDEIKAGLKMGIYTKEHKHINPHPDLEDDEDVSNQEHTVFIYINDNYDVTGVRSFFGDSPNMKDVGRGTIEEGGEV
;
A
#
# COMPACT_ATOMS: atom_id res chain seq x y z
N MET A 1 -5.95 0.35 23.80
CA MET A 1 -6.61 -0.89 23.30
C MET A 1 -5.84 -2.09 23.84
N PRO A 2 -6.47 -3.23 24.15
CA PRO A 2 -5.73 -4.41 24.63
C PRO A 2 -4.75 -4.89 23.55
N ASP A 3 -3.52 -5.22 23.97
CA ASP A 3 -2.46 -5.68 23.08
C ASP A 3 -2.90 -6.91 22.28
N ASN A 4 -2.82 -6.83 20.96
CA ASN A 4 -3.05 -7.98 20.09
C ASN A 4 -1.88 -8.96 20.23
N LYS A 5 -2.04 -9.97 21.10
CA LYS A 5 -1.00 -10.97 21.39
C LYS A 5 -0.53 -11.71 20.13
N VAL A 6 -1.39 -11.93 19.14
CA VAL A 6 -1.01 -12.56 17.87
C VAL A 6 0.00 -11.67 17.13
N LYS A 7 -0.33 -10.39 16.97
CA LYS A 7 0.61 -9.41 16.39
C LYS A 7 1.89 -9.20 17.19
N LYS A 8 2.00 -9.69 18.42
CA LYS A 8 3.25 -9.61 19.20
C LYS A 8 4.28 -10.67 18.80
N TYR A 9 3.86 -11.88 18.44
CA TYR A 9 4.77 -13.03 18.34
C TYR A 9 5.13 -13.45 16.92
N PHE A 10 4.28 -13.18 15.92
CA PHE A 10 4.62 -13.51 14.53
C PHE A 10 5.63 -12.51 13.98
N SER A 11 6.71 -12.97 13.34
CA SER A 11 7.67 -12.09 12.66
C SER A 11 7.13 -11.55 11.34
N LEU A 12 6.15 -12.22 10.74
CA LEU A 12 5.57 -11.86 9.44
C LEU A 12 4.25 -11.11 9.61
N ILE A 13 4.02 -10.13 8.73
CA ILE A 13 2.73 -9.51 8.46
C ILE A 13 2.25 -9.96 7.07
N GLU A 14 1.04 -10.49 7.00
CA GLU A 14 0.32 -10.72 5.74
C GLU A 14 -0.67 -9.57 5.54
N ALA A 15 -0.25 -8.56 4.79
CA ALA A 15 -1.10 -7.42 4.44
C ALA A 15 -1.93 -7.77 3.20
N TRP A 16 -3.25 -7.66 3.31
CA TRP A 16 -4.15 -7.77 2.18
C TRP A 16 -4.50 -6.36 1.73
N ALA A 17 -4.10 -6.01 0.50
CA ALA A 17 -4.25 -4.68 -0.05
C ALA A 17 -5.16 -4.72 -1.28
N TRP A 18 -6.16 -3.84 -1.33
CA TRP A 18 -7.01 -3.70 -2.50
C TRP A 18 -6.24 -3.02 -3.64
N CYS A 19 -6.11 -3.70 -4.78
CA CYS A 19 -5.57 -3.11 -5.98
C CYS A 19 -6.70 -2.55 -6.85
N GLU A 20 -6.70 -1.24 -7.09
CA GLU A 20 -7.73 -0.59 -7.92
C GLU A 20 -7.58 -0.93 -9.41
N ILE A 21 -6.40 -1.37 -9.84
CA ILE A 21 -6.12 -1.78 -11.23
C ILE A 21 -6.60 -3.21 -11.47
N CYS A 22 -6.23 -4.16 -10.60
CA CYS A 22 -6.75 -5.53 -10.69
C CYS A 22 -8.22 -5.65 -10.29
N THR A 23 -8.74 -4.69 -9.50
CA THR A 23 -10.02 -4.81 -8.77
C THR A 23 -10.09 -6.03 -7.86
N GLU A 24 -8.95 -6.42 -7.27
CA GLU A 24 -8.80 -7.60 -6.42
C GLU A 24 -7.92 -7.33 -5.18
N MET A 25 -8.01 -8.23 -4.20
CA MET A 25 -7.16 -8.21 -3.00
C MET A 25 -5.83 -8.91 -3.26
N VAL A 26 -4.72 -8.20 -3.07
CA VAL A 26 -3.36 -8.71 -3.24
C VAL A 26 -2.74 -9.00 -1.88
N ASN A 27 -2.13 -10.16 -1.74
CA ASN A 27 -1.39 -10.52 -0.53
C ASN A 27 0.05 -10.03 -0.59
N ILE A 28 0.45 -9.24 0.40
CA ILE A 28 1.80 -8.68 0.51
C ILE A 28 2.39 -9.12 1.85
N ARG A 29 3.48 -9.88 1.77
CA ARG A 29 4.22 -10.39 2.92
C ARG A 29 5.33 -9.42 3.32
N VAL A 30 5.33 -9.00 4.58
CA VAL A 30 6.31 -8.03 5.10
C VAL A 30 6.87 -8.53 6.41
N ASP A 31 8.20 -8.52 6.54
CA ASP A 31 8.85 -8.85 7.80
C ASP A 31 8.73 -7.68 8.79
N LYS A 32 8.49 -7.96 10.07
CA LYS A 32 8.39 -6.91 11.09
C LYS A 32 9.69 -6.19 11.33
N ASP A 33 10.82 -6.86 11.15
CA ASP A 33 12.12 -6.23 11.32
C ASP A 33 12.42 -5.30 10.13
N GLU A 34 11.93 -5.63 8.93
CA GLU A 34 11.89 -4.71 7.78
C GLU A 34 11.05 -3.47 8.10
N ILE A 35 9.86 -3.65 8.67
CA ILE A 35 8.98 -2.54 9.09
C ILE A 35 9.71 -1.67 10.11
N LYS A 36 10.21 -2.25 11.21
CA LYS A 36 10.91 -1.51 12.28
C LYS A 36 12.12 -0.74 11.77
N ALA A 37 12.90 -1.33 10.88
CA ALA A 37 14.09 -0.69 10.30
C ALA A 37 13.73 0.45 9.33
N GLY A 38 12.57 0.35 8.66
CA GLY A 38 12.12 1.32 7.67
C GLY A 38 11.08 2.35 8.14
N LEU A 39 10.65 2.29 9.41
CA LEU A 39 9.69 3.25 9.99
C LEU A 39 10.26 4.68 9.92
N LYS A 40 9.52 5.59 9.28
CA LYS A 40 9.81 7.03 9.23
C LYS A 40 8.57 7.79 9.68
N MET A 41 8.71 8.63 10.71
CA MET A 41 7.58 9.37 11.30
C MET A 41 6.39 8.47 11.68
N GLY A 42 6.65 7.24 12.13
CA GLY A 42 5.61 6.28 12.53
C GLY A 42 4.94 5.51 11.39
N ILE A 43 5.35 5.73 10.13
CA ILE A 43 4.84 5.01 8.96
C ILE A 43 5.99 4.32 8.22
N TYR A 44 5.79 3.06 7.91
CA TYR A 44 6.62 2.28 7.00
C TYR A 44 5.88 2.13 5.67
N THR A 45 6.60 2.23 4.57
CA THR A 45 6.03 2.16 3.24
C THR A 45 6.67 1.02 2.45
N LYS A 46 5.85 0.24 1.75
CA LYS A 46 6.34 -0.83 0.88
C LYS A 46 5.69 -0.78 -0.49
N GLU A 47 6.51 -0.98 -1.50
CA GLU A 47 6.10 -1.21 -2.88
C GLU A 47 5.98 -2.69 -3.16
N HIS A 48 4.92 -3.07 -3.87
CA HIS A 48 4.70 -4.41 -4.37
C HIS A 48 4.26 -4.36 -5.83
N LYS A 49 5.16 -4.78 -6.73
CA LYS A 49 4.87 -4.91 -8.16
C LYS A 49 4.22 -6.26 -8.43
N HIS A 50 3.16 -6.26 -9.24
CA HIS A 50 2.43 -7.46 -9.63
C HIS A 50 1.71 -7.26 -10.97
N ILE A 51 1.14 -8.34 -11.49
CA ILE A 51 0.32 -8.40 -12.69
C ILE A 51 -0.97 -9.15 -12.32
N ASN A 52 -2.12 -8.75 -12.86
CA ASN A 52 -3.36 -9.49 -12.66
C ASN A 52 -3.26 -10.87 -13.36
N PRO A 53 -3.34 -12.00 -12.63
CA PRO A 53 -3.36 -13.33 -13.25
C PRO A 53 -4.67 -13.63 -13.98
N HIS A 54 -5.72 -12.84 -13.73
CA HIS A 54 -7.07 -13.04 -14.25
C HIS A 54 -7.63 -11.74 -14.85
N PRO A 55 -7.01 -11.20 -15.92
CA PRO A 55 -7.56 -10.05 -16.61
C PRO A 55 -8.89 -10.40 -17.30
N ASP A 56 -9.79 -9.44 -17.39
CA ASP A 56 -11.00 -9.52 -18.19
C ASP A 56 -10.64 -9.38 -19.67
N LEU A 57 -10.69 -10.50 -20.40
CA LEU A 57 -10.36 -10.53 -21.82
C LEU A 57 -11.48 -9.96 -22.72
N GLU A 58 -12.66 -9.68 -22.15
CA GLU A 58 -13.79 -9.09 -22.88
C GLU A 58 -13.84 -7.56 -22.75
N ASP A 59 -13.08 -6.99 -21.81
CA ASP A 59 -12.93 -5.55 -21.64
C ASP A 59 -11.65 -5.05 -22.33
N ASP A 60 -11.82 -4.38 -23.48
CA ASP A 60 -10.71 -3.78 -24.23
C ASP A 60 -9.99 -2.66 -23.45
N GLU A 61 -10.59 -2.13 -22.37
CA GLU A 61 -9.97 -1.15 -21.47
C GLU A 61 -9.24 -1.81 -20.28
N ASP A 62 -9.33 -3.14 -20.10
CA ASP A 62 -8.61 -3.83 -19.04
C ASP A 62 -7.11 -3.91 -19.33
N VAL A 63 -6.37 -3.08 -18.59
CA VAL A 63 -4.90 -2.98 -18.62
C VAL A 63 -4.24 -3.62 -17.40
N SER A 64 -4.98 -4.39 -16.60
CA SER A 64 -4.50 -5.04 -15.37
C SER A 64 -3.49 -6.17 -15.64
N ASN A 65 -3.44 -6.67 -16.88
CA ASN A 65 -2.41 -7.60 -17.36
C ASN A 65 -1.02 -6.96 -17.55
N GLN A 66 -0.90 -5.65 -17.39
CA GLN A 66 0.38 -4.92 -17.39
C GLN A 66 0.95 -4.84 -15.98
N GLU A 67 2.28 -4.80 -15.84
CA GLU A 67 2.92 -4.67 -14.53
C GLU A 67 2.55 -3.34 -13.88
N HIS A 68 2.09 -3.42 -12.63
CA HIS A 68 1.69 -2.26 -11.85
C HIS A 68 1.97 -2.48 -10.36
N THR A 69 1.94 -1.37 -9.62
CA THR A 69 2.45 -1.31 -8.25
C THR A 69 1.33 -1.04 -7.27
N VAL A 70 1.30 -1.79 -6.17
CA VAL A 70 0.56 -1.46 -4.95
C VAL A 70 1.54 -0.92 -3.92
N PHE A 71 1.23 0.26 -3.38
CA PHE A 71 2.00 0.93 -2.35
C PHE A 71 1.20 0.89 -1.05
N ILE A 72 1.76 0.27 -0.01
CA ILE A 72 1.10 0.10 1.28
C ILE A 72 1.78 0.94 2.36
N TYR A 73 0.97 1.50 3.25
CA TYR A 73 1.40 2.28 4.40
C TYR A 73 1.08 1.50 5.68
N ILE A 74 2.10 1.12 6.44
CA ILE A 74 1.96 0.33 7.67
C ILE A 74 2.43 1.16 8.85
N ASN A 75 1.62 1.27 9.91
CA ASN A 75 2.02 1.97 11.13
C ASN A 75 2.87 1.09 12.07
N ASP A 76 3.33 1.67 13.17
CA ASP A 76 4.08 1.00 14.24
C ASP A 76 3.30 -0.13 14.96
N ASN A 77 1.98 -0.13 14.87
CA ASN A 77 1.11 -1.21 15.36
C ASN A 77 0.92 -2.36 14.35
N TYR A 78 1.63 -2.30 13.21
CA TYR A 78 1.50 -3.24 12.10
C TYR A 78 0.08 -3.29 11.52
N ASP A 79 -0.60 -2.16 11.50
CA ASP A 79 -1.87 -1.96 10.80
C ASP A 79 -1.59 -1.30 9.45
N VAL A 80 -2.26 -1.79 8.40
CA VAL A 80 -2.28 -1.10 7.11
C VAL A 80 -3.18 0.12 7.24
N THR A 81 -2.61 1.30 7.07
CA THR A 81 -3.27 2.60 7.23
C THR A 81 -3.65 3.24 5.89
N GLY A 82 -3.06 2.78 4.80
CA GLY A 82 -3.37 3.24 3.45
C GLY A 82 -2.85 2.28 2.40
N VAL A 83 -3.46 2.33 1.22
CA VAL A 83 -3.09 1.56 0.03
C VAL A 83 -3.27 2.47 -1.18
N ARG A 84 -2.35 2.42 -2.14
CA ARG A 84 -2.48 3.12 -3.42
C ARG A 84 -1.98 2.24 -4.55
N SER A 85 -2.71 2.19 -5.65
CA SER A 85 -2.30 1.48 -6.87
C SER A 85 -1.94 2.46 -7.98
N PHE A 86 -0.92 2.15 -8.78
CA PHE A 86 -0.53 2.95 -9.94
C PHE A 86 0.33 2.14 -10.92
N PHE A 87 0.38 2.59 -12.18
CA PHE A 87 1.33 2.10 -13.17
C PHE A 87 2.70 2.79 -13.03
N GLY A 88 3.78 2.05 -13.29
CA GLY A 88 5.15 2.57 -13.25
C GLY A 88 5.80 2.56 -11.85
N ASP A 89 6.89 3.32 -11.71
CA ASP A 89 7.62 3.49 -10.45
C ASP A 89 6.96 4.54 -9.55
N SER A 90 7.18 4.44 -8.24
CA SER A 90 6.49 5.27 -7.27
C SER A 90 6.72 6.77 -7.46
N PRO A 91 5.69 7.62 -7.25
CA PRO A 91 5.91 9.04 -7.10
C PRO A 91 6.86 9.27 -5.92
N ASN A 92 7.87 10.11 -6.14
CA ASN A 92 8.94 10.33 -5.18
C ASN A 92 8.34 10.87 -3.86
N MET A 93 8.82 10.41 -2.69
CA MET A 93 8.29 10.85 -1.38
C MET A 93 8.30 12.38 -1.18
N LYS A 94 9.04 13.13 -2.00
CA LYS A 94 9.03 14.61 -2.04
C LYS A 94 7.69 15.19 -2.52
N ASP A 95 6.88 14.43 -3.24
CA ASP A 95 5.59 14.89 -3.79
C ASP A 95 4.42 14.65 -2.83
N VAL A 96 4.59 13.79 -1.82
CA VAL A 96 3.58 13.46 -0.82
C VAL A 96 3.38 14.58 0.23
N GLY A 97 4.24 15.62 0.21
CA GLY A 97 4.13 16.80 1.08
C GLY A 97 3.50 18.04 0.43
N ARG A 98 2.95 17.95 -0.80
CA ARG A 98 2.50 19.14 -1.55
C ARG A 98 1.00 19.21 -1.84
N GLY A 99 0.19 18.31 -1.27
CA GLY A 99 -1.24 18.22 -1.58
C GLY A 99 -2.11 18.03 -0.35
N THR A 100 -2.10 18.95 0.61
CA THR A 100 -3.14 19.04 1.67
C THR A 100 -3.17 20.38 2.43
N ILE A 101 -2.74 21.49 1.82
CA ILE A 101 -3.01 22.82 2.37
C ILE A 101 -3.38 23.76 1.24
N GLU A 102 -4.67 23.83 0.93
CA GLU A 102 -5.38 25.10 0.72
C GLU A 102 -6.79 24.92 1.32
N GLU A 103 -6.86 24.94 2.66
CA GLU A 103 -8.00 25.55 3.34
C GLU A 103 -7.97 27.04 3.03
N GLY A 104 -9.08 27.58 2.54
CA GLY A 104 -9.24 28.99 2.27
C GLY A 104 -10.65 29.31 1.80
N GLY A 105 -11.62 29.17 2.70
CA GLY A 105 -12.88 29.89 2.56
C GLY A 105 -12.67 31.39 2.82
N GLU A 106 -13.50 32.19 2.14
CA GLU A 106 -13.82 33.63 2.24
C GLU A 106 -13.92 34.16 0.79
N VAL A 107 -14.99 34.81 0.30
CA VAL A 107 -16.18 35.49 0.83
C VAL A 107 -17.27 35.50 -0.24
#